data_AF-A0A661D448-F1
#
_entry.id   AF-A0A661D448-F1
#
_cell.length_a   1.000
_cell.length_b   1.000
_cell.length_c   1.000
_cell.angle_alpha   90.00
_cell.angle_beta   90.00
_cell.angle_gamma   90.00
#
_symmetry.space_group_name_H-M   'P 1'
#
loop_
_entity.id
_entity.type
_entity.pdbx_description
1 polymer ?
#
loop_
_entity_poly.entity_id
_entity_poly.type
_entity_poly.pdbx_seq_one_letter_code
_entity_poly.pdbx_strand_id
1 'polypeptide(L)'
;MTIMWIWLGLVLLIVILLVVLINWRKVPLISLIIAGLIIGTYATLIVIGGLHDWRNESESERPEHVVMSFIQDMNPELNQKMQKIQEEIALADNKIQQLQALRKTFSNQSQMIDKKINRWQTLEGQLNQVSADIYDKVERAYVIYKIDEIEGRNKFSVLSKELLKEANAVLANAEATKSTIEEQLDE
;
A
#
# COMPACT_ATOMS: atom_id res chain seq x y z
N MET A 1 45.21 -26.24 0.61
CA MET A 1 44.94 -24.90 1.18
C MET A 1 43.99 -24.94 2.40
N THR A 2 43.85 -26.08 3.09
CA THR A 2 42.90 -26.29 4.21
C THR A 2 43.58 -26.59 5.55
N ILE A 3 44.78 -27.19 5.53
CA ILE A 3 45.56 -27.54 6.73
C ILE A 3 46.10 -26.29 7.45
N MET A 4 46.40 -25.22 6.72
CA MET A 4 46.94 -23.97 7.28
C MET A 4 45.94 -23.25 8.18
N TRP A 5 44.64 -23.33 7.87
CA TRP A 5 43.57 -22.71 8.66
C TRP A 5 43.28 -23.45 9.95
N ILE A 6 43.45 -24.78 9.94
CA ILE A 6 43.29 -25.63 11.14
C ILE A 6 44.40 -25.31 12.16
N TRP A 7 45.64 -25.17 11.70
CA TRP A 7 46.76 -24.78 12.56
C TRP A 7 46.62 -23.36 13.10
N LEU A 8 46.13 -22.42 12.30
CA LEU A 8 45.88 -21.05 12.75
C LEU A 8 44.80 -21.00 13.85
N GLY A 9 43.72 -21.76 13.69
CA GLY A 9 42.66 -21.87 14.69
C GLY A 9 43.14 -22.51 15.99
N LEU A 10 44.02 -23.53 15.89
CA LEU A 10 44.55 -24.24 17.05
C LEU A 10 45.54 -23.38 17.87
N VAL A 11 46.37 -22.57 17.19
CA VAL A 11 47.27 -21.60 17.85
C VAL A 11 46.46 -20.49 18.54
N LEU A 12 45.41 -19.98 17.90
CA LEU A 12 44.51 -18.99 18.51
C LEU A 12 43.82 -19.52 19.77
N LEU A 13 43.37 -20.77 19.74
CA LEU A 13 42.70 -21.42 20.86
C LEU A 13 43.66 -21.63 22.05
N ILE A 14 44.93 -21.99 21.78
CA ILE A 14 45.98 -22.11 22.80
C ILE A 14 46.33 -20.76 23.43
N VAL A 15 46.41 -19.70 22.63
CA VAL A 15 46.68 -18.33 23.13
C VAL A 15 45.53 -17.84 24.01
N ILE A 16 44.28 -18.10 23.62
CA ILE A 16 43.10 -17.77 24.42
C ILE A 16 43.12 -18.55 25.75
N LEU A 17 43.43 -19.85 25.72
CA LEU A 17 43.55 -20.67 26.93
C LEU A 17 44.66 -20.19 27.87
N LEU A 18 45.82 -19.80 27.33
CA LEU A 18 46.94 -19.25 28.12
C LEU A 18 46.60 -17.90 28.77
N VAL A 19 45.87 -17.04 28.05
CA VAL A 19 45.40 -15.74 28.58
C VAL A 19 44.35 -15.94 29.68
N VAL A 20 43.47 -16.93 29.53
CA VAL A 20 42.49 -17.31 30.57
C VAL A 20 43.19 -17.90 31.81
N LEU A 21 44.24 -18.70 31.63
CA LEU A 21 45.01 -19.30 32.74
C LEU A 21 45.83 -18.29 33.55
N ILE A 22 46.42 -17.29 32.89
CA ILE A 22 47.35 -16.33 33.53
C ILE A 22 46.63 -15.22 34.31
N ASN A 23 45.37 -14.89 33.99
CA ASN A 23 44.74 -13.70 34.58
C ASN A 23 43.24 -13.89 34.90
N TRP A 24 42.95 -14.80 35.83
CA TRP A 24 41.58 -15.14 36.29
C TRP A 24 40.78 -13.95 36.84
N ARG A 25 41.44 -12.83 37.15
CA ARG A 25 40.79 -11.64 37.73
C ARG A 25 40.17 -10.69 36.69
N LYS A 26 40.49 -10.84 35.39
CA LYS A 26 39.98 -9.97 34.30
C LYS A 26 39.13 -10.68 33.25
N VAL A 27 38.86 -11.98 33.44
CA VAL A 27 38.00 -12.82 32.58
C VAL A 27 36.63 -12.20 32.24
N PRO A 28 35.89 -11.56 33.17
CA PRO A 28 34.59 -10.96 32.81
C PRO A 28 34.73 -9.77 31.84
N LEU A 29 35.84 -9.03 31.90
CA LEU A 29 36.05 -7.86 31.05
C LEU A 29 36.37 -8.26 29.60
N ILE A 30 37.12 -9.35 29.42
CA ILE A 30 37.48 -9.88 28.10
C ILE A 30 36.26 -10.54 27.43
N SER A 31 35.44 -11.26 28.21
CA SER A 31 34.16 -11.82 27.75
C SER A 31 33.20 -10.74 27.21
N LEU A 32 33.08 -9.61 27.91
CA LEU A 32 32.24 -8.49 27.49
C LEU A 32 32.70 -7.85 26.17
N ILE A 33 34.02 -7.71 25.96
CA ILE A 33 34.58 -7.11 24.74
C ILE A 33 34.35 -8.03 23.53
N ILE A 34 34.54 -9.34 23.68
CA ILE A 34 34.32 -10.32 22.60
C ILE A 34 32.82 -10.41 22.26
N ALA A 35 31.94 -10.44 23.26
CA ALA A 35 30.49 -10.41 23.04
C ALA A 35 30.05 -9.12 22.31
N GLY A 36 30.61 -7.96 22.70
CA GLY A 36 30.35 -6.68 22.04
C GLY A 36 30.81 -6.64 20.57
N LEU A 37 31.96 -7.24 20.26
CA LEU A 37 32.48 -7.31 18.87
C LEU A 37 31.64 -8.21 17.96
N ILE A 38 31.11 -9.32 18.49
CA ILE A 38 30.21 -10.22 17.72
C ILE A 38 28.88 -9.52 17.45
N ILE A 39 28.29 -8.86 18.45
CA ILE A 39 27.03 -8.12 18.29
C ILE A 39 27.20 -6.95 17.31
N GLY A 40 28.32 -6.22 17.40
CA GLY A 40 28.63 -5.11 16.51
C GLY A 40 28.76 -5.52 15.04
N THR A 41 29.48 -6.62 14.77
CA THR A 41 29.66 -7.12 13.39
C THR A 41 28.35 -7.67 12.81
N TYR A 42 27.53 -8.34 13.61
CA TYR A 42 26.20 -8.82 13.20
C TYR A 42 25.24 -7.67 12.88
N ALA A 43 25.24 -6.61 13.69
CA ALA A 43 24.44 -5.41 13.44
C ALA A 43 24.86 -4.69 12.14
N THR A 44 26.16 -4.57 11.88
CA THR A 44 26.63 -3.97 10.62
C THR A 44 26.30 -4.81 9.38
N LEU A 45 26.29 -6.15 9.49
CA LEU A 45 25.91 -7.03 8.37
C LEU A 45 24.41 -6.98 8.08
N ILE A 46 23.55 -6.89 9.10
CA ILE A 46 22.10 -6.70 8.94
C ILE A 46 21.80 -5.34 8.31
N VAL A 47 22.47 -4.28 8.77
CA VAL A 47 22.27 -2.93 8.23
C VAL A 47 22.79 -2.83 6.80
N ILE A 48 23.98 -3.35 6.47
CA ILE A 48 24.54 -3.25 5.12
C ILE A 48 23.83 -4.19 4.13
N GLY A 49 23.47 -5.41 4.56
CA GLY A 49 22.70 -6.35 3.72
C GLY A 49 21.28 -5.88 3.46
N GLY A 50 20.58 -5.39 4.50
CA GLY A 50 19.21 -4.87 4.37
C GLY A 50 19.11 -3.57 3.57
N LEU A 51 20.11 -2.69 3.65
CA LEU A 51 20.13 -1.44 2.87
C LEU A 51 20.48 -1.66 1.40
N HIS A 52 21.25 -2.71 1.09
CA HIS A 52 21.66 -3.04 -0.29
C HIS A 52 20.52 -3.69 -1.08
N ASP A 53 19.73 -4.59 -0.48
CA ASP A 53 18.54 -5.15 -1.12
C ASP A 53 17.44 -4.10 -1.32
N TRP A 54 17.21 -3.23 -0.33
CA TRP A 54 16.21 -2.15 -0.45
C TRP A 54 16.51 -1.17 -1.59
N ARG A 55 17.80 -0.98 -1.94
CA ARG A 55 18.21 -0.06 -3.00
C ARG A 55 18.01 -0.65 -4.40
N ASN A 56 18.17 -1.96 -4.58
CA ASN A 56 18.00 -2.61 -5.88
C ASN A 56 16.54 -2.88 -6.23
N GLU A 57 15.65 -2.98 -5.24
CA GLU A 57 14.20 -3.12 -5.45
C GLU A 57 13.49 -1.76 -5.63
N SER A 58 14.24 -0.65 -5.53
CA SER A 58 13.73 0.72 -5.70
C SER A 58 13.79 1.24 -7.15
N GLU A 59 13.83 0.35 -8.15
CA GLU A 59 13.41 0.72 -9.51
C GLU A 59 11.94 1.15 -9.44
N SER A 60 11.77 2.47 -9.34
CA SER A 60 10.55 3.18 -8.99
C SER A 60 9.37 2.82 -9.89
N GLU A 61 8.65 1.75 -9.56
CA GLU A 61 7.27 1.59 -9.99
C GLU A 61 6.46 2.75 -9.43
N ARG A 62 5.58 3.34 -10.26
CA ARG A 62 4.74 4.44 -9.82
C ARG A 62 3.89 3.99 -8.62
N PRO A 63 3.72 4.81 -7.57
CA PRO A 63 2.95 4.45 -6.37
C PRO A 63 1.58 3.83 -6.69
N GLU A 64 0.89 4.32 -7.73
CA GLU A 64 -0.37 3.77 -8.23
C GLU A 64 -0.30 2.29 -8.63
N HIS A 65 0.76 1.88 -9.30
CA HIS A 65 0.91 0.49 -9.75
C HIS A 65 1.08 -0.46 -8.56
N VAL A 66 1.86 -0.02 -7.57
CA VAL A 66 2.15 -0.78 -6.36
C VAL A 66 0.92 -0.88 -5.46
N VAL A 67 0.17 0.20 -5.33
CA VAL A 67 -1.09 0.22 -4.56
C VAL A 67 -2.13 -0.69 -5.23
N MET A 68 -2.25 -0.65 -6.56
CA MET A 68 -3.24 -1.45 -7.27
C MET A 68 -2.93 -2.95 -7.23
N SER A 69 -1.67 -3.36 -7.41
CA SER A 69 -1.25 -4.76 -7.28
C SER A 69 -1.46 -5.28 -5.86
N PHE A 70 -1.15 -4.46 -4.86
CA PHE A 70 -1.42 -4.79 -3.46
C PHE A 70 -2.90 -5.05 -3.16
N ILE A 71 -3.83 -4.20 -3.66
CA ILE A 71 -5.27 -4.48 -3.50
C ILE A 71 -5.66 -5.73 -4.26
N GLN A 72 -5.19 -5.91 -5.49
CA GLN A 72 -5.53 -7.06 -6.30
C GLN A 72 -5.18 -8.38 -5.59
N ASP A 73 -4.03 -8.43 -4.94
CA ASP A 73 -3.57 -9.61 -4.22
C ASP A 73 -4.25 -9.79 -2.87
N MET A 74 -4.45 -8.69 -2.13
CA MET A 74 -4.90 -8.76 -0.74
C MET A 74 -6.41 -8.63 -0.55
N ASN A 75 -7.10 -7.97 -1.49
CA ASN A 75 -8.56 -7.84 -1.53
C ASN A 75 -9.07 -7.65 -2.98
N PRO A 76 -9.16 -8.74 -3.78
CA PRO A 76 -9.59 -8.66 -5.17
C PRO A 76 -11.02 -8.12 -5.34
N GLU A 77 -11.88 -8.30 -4.33
CA GLU A 77 -13.23 -7.75 -4.34
C GLU A 77 -13.20 -6.22 -4.27
N LEU A 78 -12.36 -5.64 -3.41
CA LEU A 78 -12.16 -4.18 -3.36
C LEU A 78 -11.60 -3.65 -4.67
N ASN A 79 -10.64 -4.35 -5.29
CA ASN A 79 -10.10 -3.98 -6.59
C ASN A 79 -11.20 -3.89 -7.66
N GLN A 80 -12.05 -4.92 -7.75
CA GLN A 80 -13.20 -4.93 -8.66
C GLN A 80 -14.16 -3.77 -8.40
N LYS A 81 -14.41 -3.42 -7.13
CA LYS A 81 -15.30 -2.31 -6.77
C LYS A 81 -14.71 -0.96 -7.15
N MET A 82 -13.41 -0.76 -7.00
CA MET A 82 -12.71 0.45 -7.46
C MET A 82 -12.76 0.59 -8.98
N GLN A 83 -12.56 -0.50 -9.72
CA GLN A 83 -12.72 -0.51 -11.17
C GLN A 83 -14.15 -0.11 -11.57
N LYS A 84 -15.17 -0.67 -10.90
CA LYS A 84 -16.56 -0.31 -11.14
C LYS A 84 -16.85 1.16 -10.83
N ILE A 85 -16.29 1.73 -9.76
CA ILE A 85 -16.42 3.17 -9.47
C ILE A 85 -15.87 4.01 -10.62
N GLN A 86 -14.71 3.63 -11.18
CA GLN A 86 -14.11 4.33 -12.33
C GLN A 86 -14.97 4.22 -13.60
N GLU A 87 -15.58 3.06 -13.86
CA GLU A 87 -16.53 2.88 -14.95
C GLU A 87 -17.77 3.79 -14.80
N GLU A 88 -18.32 3.90 -13.58
CA GLU A 88 -19.47 4.77 -13.30
C GLU A 88 -19.12 6.26 -13.41
N ILE A 89 -17.89 6.67 -13.05
CA ILE A 89 -17.39 8.04 -13.29
C ILE A 89 -17.38 8.34 -14.79
N ALA A 90 -16.78 7.46 -15.59
CA ALA A 90 -16.72 7.63 -17.04
C ALA A 90 -18.13 7.67 -17.69
N LEU A 91 -19.08 6.90 -17.15
CA LEU A 91 -20.47 6.95 -17.56
C LEU A 91 -21.13 8.29 -17.21
N ALA A 92 -20.93 8.78 -15.99
CA ALA A 92 -21.46 10.08 -15.56
C ALA A 92 -20.93 11.21 -16.45
N ASP A 93 -19.62 11.22 -16.75
CA ASP A 93 -18.99 12.19 -17.66
C ASP A 93 -19.63 12.17 -19.04
N ASN A 94 -19.82 10.97 -19.59
CA ASN A 94 -20.44 10.80 -20.90
C ASN A 94 -21.87 11.37 -20.92
N LYS A 95 -22.66 11.09 -19.87
CA LYS A 95 -24.03 11.61 -19.74
C LYS A 95 -24.05 13.13 -19.59
N ILE A 96 -23.12 13.72 -18.83
CA ILE A 96 -22.98 15.17 -18.70
C ILE A 96 -22.67 15.79 -20.06
N GLN A 97 -21.73 15.23 -20.83
CA GLN A 97 -21.38 15.73 -22.16
C GLN A 97 -22.57 15.67 -23.13
N GLN A 98 -23.33 14.57 -23.14
CA GLN A 98 -24.54 14.44 -23.96
C GLN A 98 -25.60 15.49 -23.57
N LEU A 99 -25.84 15.70 -22.29
CA LEU A 99 -26.80 16.70 -21.80
C LEU A 99 -26.33 18.13 -22.11
N GLN A 100 -25.04 18.42 -22.03
CA GLN A 100 -24.47 19.70 -22.43
C GLN A 100 -24.63 19.96 -23.94
N ALA A 101 -24.44 18.94 -24.78
CA ALA A 101 -24.72 19.03 -26.20
C ALA A 101 -26.21 19.30 -26.47
N LEU A 102 -27.10 18.59 -25.76
CA LEU A 102 -28.54 18.78 -25.86
C LEU A 102 -28.96 20.19 -25.45
N ARG A 103 -28.39 20.73 -24.36
CA ARG A 103 -28.63 22.10 -23.89
C ARG A 103 -28.29 23.15 -24.94
N LYS A 104 -27.19 22.96 -25.68
CA LYS A 104 -26.77 23.88 -26.75
C LYS A 104 -27.79 23.90 -27.90
N THR A 105 -28.35 22.75 -28.24
CA THR A 105 -29.34 22.60 -29.31
C THR A 105 -30.72 23.11 -28.89
N PHE A 106 -31.13 22.89 -27.64
CA PHE A 106 -32.47 23.21 -27.13
C PHE A 106 -32.41 24.21 -25.97
N SER A 107 -31.89 25.40 -26.23
CA SER A 107 -31.68 26.45 -25.21
C SER A 107 -32.96 26.84 -24.44
N ASN A 108 -34.13 26.76 -25.08
CA ASN A 108 -35.42 27.04 -24.46
C ASN A 108 -35.82 26.03 -23.37
N GLN A 109 -35.22 24.83 -23.36
CA GLN A 109 -35.43 23.81 -22.32
C GLN A 109 -34.23 23.71 -21.35
N SER A 110 -33.31 24.66 -21.40
CA SER A 110 -32.06 24.67 -20.61
C SER A 110 -32.29 24.41 -19.13
N GLN A 111 -33.34 24.97 -18.52
CA GLN A 111 -33.62 24.79 -17.10
C GLN A 111 -33.87 23.32 -16.71
N MET A 112 -34.58 22.55 -17.53
CA MET A 112 -34.83 21.12 -17.27
C MET A 112 -33.54 20.31 -17.45
N ILE A 113 -32.78 20.63 -18.50
CA ILE A 113 -31.52 19.96 -18.82
C ILE A 113 -30.47 20.25 -17.73
N ASP A 114 -30.39 21.49 -17.25
CA ASP A 114 -29.47 21.90 -16.18
C ASP A 114 -29.74 21.18 -14.86
N LYS A 115 -31.01 20.94 -14.52
CA LYS A 115 -31.35 20.12 -13.34
C LYS A 115 -30.77 18.71 -13.44
N LYS A 116 -30.83 18.08 -14.63
CA LYS A 116 -30.27 16.75 -14.86
C LYS A 116 -28.73 16.78 -14.88
N ILE A 117 -28.12 17.78 -15.51
CA ILE A 117 -26.65 17.98 -15.49
C ILE A 117 -26.15 18.07 -14.04
N ASN A 118 -26.78 18.90 -13.21
CA ASN A 118 -26.37 19.08 -11.81
C ASN A 118 -26.44 17.78 -11.00
N ARG A 119 -27.42 16.91 -11.26
CA ARG A 119 -27.53 15.60 -10.58
C ARG A 119 -26.39 14.67 -10.98
N TRP A 120 -26.07 14.59 -12.28
CA TRP A 120 -24.93 13.80 -12.75
C TRP A 120 -23.60 14.34 -12.23
N GLN A 121 -23.40 15.66 -12.20
CA GLN A 121 -22.19 16.27 -11.63
C GLN A 121 -22.06 16.00 -10.12
N THR A 122 -23.18 15.99 -9.39
CA THR A 122 -23.17 15.62 -7.97
C THR A 122 -22.73 14.17 -7.79
N LEU A 123 -23.24 13.25 -8.61
CA LEU A 123 -22.86 11.85 -8.59
C LEU A 123 -21.39 11.66 -8.96
N GLU A 124 -20.93 12.29 -10.04
CA GLU A 124 -19.53 12.28 -10.50
C GLU A 124 -18.60 12.77 -9.37
N GLY A 125 -18.94 13.88 -8.70
CA GLY A 125 -18.18 14.40 -7.56
C GLY A 125 -18.12 13.44 -6.38
N GLN A 126 -19.23 12.79 -6.03
CA GLN A 126 -19.27 11.78 -4.96
C GLN A 126 -18.42 10.56 -5.28
N LEU A 127 -18.50 10.06 -6.53
CA LEU A 127 -17.71 8.92 -6.98
C LEU A 127 -16.21 9.23 -6.97
N ASN A 128 -15.82 10.41 -7.49
CA ASN A 128 -14.43 10.87 -7.49
C ASN A 128 -13.87 11.00 -6.07
N GLN A 129 -14.61 11.62 -5.16
CA GLN A 129 -14.19 11.78 -3.76
C GLN A 129 -13.96 10.42 -3.11
N VAL A 130 -14.91 9.50 -3.24
CA VAL A 130 -14.82 8.16 -2.65
C VAL A 130 -13.66 7.37 -3.25
N SER A 131 -13.47 7.46 -4.57
CA SER A 131 -12.35 6.78 -5.23
C SER A 131 -11.01 7.26 -4.67
N ALA A 132 -10.84 8.57 -4.51
CA ALA A 132 -9.66 9.17 -3.90
C ALA A 132 -9.50 8.73 -2.43
N ASP A 133 -10.56 8.81 -1.63
CA ASP A 133 -10.53 8.42 -0.21
C ASP A 133 -10.16 6.94 -0.01
N ILE A 134 -10.69 6.04 -0.85
CA ILE A 134 -10.34 4.61 -0.83
C ILE A 134 -8.88 4.43 -1.21
N TYR A 135 -8.41 5.08 -2.28
CA TYR A 135 -7.02 4.99 -2.73
C TYR A 135 -6.05 5.43 -1.62
N ASP A 136 -6.30 6.60 -1.02
CA ASP A 136 -5.54 7.14 0.11
C ASP A 136 -5.45 6.16 1.30
N LYS A 137 -6.58 5.54 1.64
CA LYS A 137 -6.65 4.57 2.74
C LYS A 137 -5.90 3.29 2.40
N VAL A 138 -5.96 2.81 1.15
CA VAL A 138 -5.19 1.65 0.71
C VAL A 138 -3.71 1.97 0.71
N GLU A 139 -3.28 3.11 0.21
CA GLU A 139 -1.87 3.49 0.19
C GLU A 139 -1.30 3.49 1.62
N ARG A 140 -2.02 4.08 2.58
CA ARG A 140 -1.66 4.00 4.01
C ARG A 140 -1.62 2.55 4.51
N ALA A 141 -2.56 1.72 4.10
CA ALA A 141 -2.60 0.29 4.44
C ALA A 141 -1.40 -0.48 3.92
N TYR A 142 -1.00 -0.18 2.68
CA TYR A 142 0.17 -0.77 2.03
C TYR A 142 1.43 -0.42 2.82
N VAL A 143 1.61 0.86 3.17
CA VAL A 143 2.76 1.29 3.99
C VAL A 143 2.77 0.60 5.35
N ILE A 144 1.62 0.55 6.04
CA ILE A 144 1.49 -0.16 7.33
C ILE A 144 1.80 -1.65 7.15
N TYR A 145 1.29 -2.28 6.10
CA TYR A 145 1.54 -3.69 5.79
C TYR A 145 3.02 -3.96 5.57
N LYS A 146 3.74 -3.12 4.80
CA LYS A 146 5.19 -3.28 4.60
C LYS A 146 5.98 -3.06 5.89
N ILE A 147 5.57 -2.11 6.74
CA ILE A 147 6.17 -1.92 8.08
C ILE A 147 5.93 -3.16 8.96
N ASP A 148 4.70 -3.65 9.02
CA ASP A 148 4.33 -4.84 9.79
C ASP A 148 5.07 -6.09 9.26
N GLU A 149 5.19 -6.25 7.94
CA GLU A 149 5.94 -7.34 7.29
C GLU A 149 7.41 -7.33 7.72
N ILE A 150 8.06 -6.16 7.74
CA ILE A 150 9.42 -5.97 8.25
C ILE A 150 9.52 -6.36 9.73
N GLU A 151 8.48 -6.08 10.51
CA GLU A 151 8.40 -6.40 11.94
C GLU A 151 7.86 -7.82 12.25
N GLY A 152 7.53 -8.63 11.22
CA GLY A 152 7.01 -9.98 11.36
C GLY A 152 5.55 -10.08 11.82
N ARG A 153 4.74 -9.04 11.61
CA ARG A 153 3.30 -8.96 11.91
C ARG A 153 2.49 -8.92 10.59
N ASN A 154 1.23 -9.36 10.61
CA ASN A 154 0.39 -9.39 9.38
C ASN A 154 -1.06 -8.99 9.69
N LYS A 155 -1.52 -7.78 9.31
CA LYS A 155 -2.81 -7.20 9.76
C LYS A 155 -3.69 -6.47 8.72
N PHE A 156 -3.55 -6.72 7.42
CA PHE A 156 -4.35 -6.03 6.39
C PHE A 156 -5.88 -6.32 6.41
N SER A 157 -6.31 -7.44 7.01
CA SER A 157 -7.68 -7.98 6.86
C SER A 157 -8.83 -7.16 7.49
N VAL A 158 -8.53 -6.26 8.43
CA VAL A 158 -9.56 -5.44 9.10
C VAL A 158 -9.87 -4.18 8.28
N LEU A 159 -8.85 -3.49 7.78
CA LEU A 159 -9.02 -2.28 6.98
C LEU A 159 -9.71 -2.60 5.64
N SER A 160 -9.36 -3.73 5.04
CA SER A 160 -9.91 -4.16 3.75
C SER A 160 -11.44 -4.32 3.78
N LYS A 161 -12.01 -4.75 4.91
CA LYS A 161 -13.46 -4.90 5.10
C LYS A 161 -14.20 -3.56 5.18
N GLU A 162 -13.63 -2.57 5.87
CA GLU A 162 -14.26 -1.25 5.98
C GLU A 162 -14.26 -0.53 4.63
N LEU A 163 -13.15 -0.63 3.88
CA LEU A 163 -13.05 -0.08 2.52
C LEU A 163 -14.06 -0.74 1.56
N LEU A 164 -14.27 -2.05 1.69
CA LEU A 164 -15.27 -2.76 0.90
C LEU A 164 -16.70 -2.24 1.17
N LYS A 165 -17.01 -1.97 2.44
CA LYS A 165 -18.32 -1.44 2.85
C LYS A 165 -18.56 -0.04 2.30
N GLU A 166 -17.55 0.82 2.37
CA GLU A 166 -17.59 2.17 1.80
C GLU A 166 -17.81 2.14 0.28
N ALA A 167 -17.06 1.31 -0.44
CA ALA A 167 -17.24 1.11 -1.88
C ALA A 167 -18.64 0.59 -2.24
N ASN A 168 -19.17 -0.38 -1.49
CA ASN A 168 -20.50 -0.94 -1.72
C ASN A 168 -21.63 0.09 -1.49
N ALA A 169 -21.53 0.89 -0.43
CA ALA A 169 -22.53 1.92 -0.12
C ALA A 169 -22.64 2.96 -1.25
N VAL A 170 -21.50 3.35 -1.81
CA VAL A 170 -21.43 4.37 -2.86
C VAL A 170 -21.94 3.84 -4.19
N LEU A 171 -21.60 2.59 -4.55
CA LEU A 171 -22.17 1.95 -5.74
C LEU A 171 -23.70 1.77 -5.64
N ALA A 172 -24.23 1.48 -4.45
CA ALA A 172 -25.68 1.41 -4.24
C ALA A 172 -26.36 2.78 -4.40
N ASN A 173 -25.73 3.86 -3.91
CA ASN A 173 -26.21 5.22 -4.10
C ASN A 173 -26.15 5.66 -5.58
N ALA A 174 -25.08 5.28 -6.29
CA ALA A 174 -24.94 5.54 -7.71
C ALA A 174 -26.09 4.91 -8.52
N GLU A 175 -26.39 3.64 -8.26
CA GLU A 175 -27.50 2.93 -8.91
C GLU A 175 -28.85 3.60 -8.62
N ALA A 176 -29.11 3.97 -7.36
CA ALA A 176 -30.36 4.65 -6.98
C ALA A 176 -30.50 6.03 -7.64
N THR A 177 -29.41 6.81 -7.67
CA THR A 177 -29.38 8.14 -8.28
C THR A 177 -29.59 8.05 -9.79
N LYS A 178 -28.93 7.09 -10.44
CA LYS A 178 -29.11 6.79 -11.86
C LYS A 178 -30.57 6.45 -12.17
N SER A 179 -31.15 5.49 -11.44
CA SER A 179 -32.55 5.11 -11.59
C SER A 179 -33.50 6.31 -11.42
N THR A 180 -33.25 7.17 -10.43
CA THR A 180 -34.06 8.39 -10.23
C THR A 180 -33.92 9.40 -11.38
N ILE A 181 -32.74 9.51 -12.00
CA ILE A 181 -32.54 10.41 -13.15
C ILE A 181 -33.23 9.84 -14.41
N GLU A 182 -33.17 8.52 -14.58
CA GLU A 182 -33.76 7.78 -15.68
C GLU A 182 -35.29 7.73 -15.60
N GLU A 183 -35.90 7.50 -14.44
CA GLU A 183 -37.36 7.58 -14.26
C GLU A 183 -37.92 8.97 -14.61
N GLN A 184 -37.18 10.03 -14.29
CA GLN A 184 -37.55 11.39 -14.67
C GLN A 184 -37.38 11.69 -16.17
N LEU A 185 -36.99 10.72 -17.01
CA LEU A 185 -36.99 10.85 -18.48
C LEU A 185 -38.23 10.20 -19.11
N ASP A 186 -38.92 9.31 -18.40
CA ASP A 186 -40.08 8.56 -18.89
C ASP A 186 -41.44 9.21 -18.50
N GLU A 187 -41.41 10.32 -17.75
CA GLU A 187 -42.55 11.24 -17.51
C GLU A 187 -42.51 12.46 -18.46
#